data_AF-B9TMP8-F1
#
_entry.id   AF-B9TMP8-F1
#
_cell.length_a   1.000
_cell.length_b   1.000
_cell.length_c   1.000
_cell.angle_alpha   90.00
_cell.angle_beta   90.00
_cell.angle_gamma   90.00
#
_symmetry.space_group_name_H-M   'P 1'
#
loop_
_entity.id
_entity.type
_entity.pdbx_description
1 polymer ?
#
loop_
_entity_poly.entity_id
_entity_poly.type
_entity_poly.pdbx_seq_one_letter_code
_entity_poly.pdbx_strand_id
1 'polypeptide(L)'
;RNIDDHQAAQLLKGPVFFDRGIPECLAWLQLSDVALQPHHLEAPALYRYASTVFVAEPWPEIYVQDAERQASFDRATRSYEPTVNAYVAAGYSTCILPKVSVQERVAFILERVASRK
;
A
#
# COMPACT_ATOMS: atom_id res chain seq x y z
N ARG A 1 -7.39 13.76 3.54
CA ARG A 1 -7.77 12.73 2.54
C ARG A 1 -7.66 11.31 3.09
N ASN A 2 -6.46 10.71 3.27
CA ASN A 2 -6.38 9.30 3.70
C ASN A 2 -7.08 9.00 5.03
N ILE A 3 -7.04 9.95 5.98
CA ILE A 3 -7.78 9.86 7.24
C ILE A 3 -9.30 9.93 7.00
N ASP A 4 -9.76 10.87 6.17
CA ASP A 4 -11.18 11.02 5.85
C ASP A 4 -11.73 9.79 5.14
N ASP A 5 -10.98 9.23 4.17
CA ASP A 5 -11.33 8.00 3.46
C ASP A 5 -11.37 6.79 4.42
N HIS A 6 -10.43 6.71 5.38
CA HIS A 6 -10.42 5.69 6.44
C HIS A 6 -11.65 5.79 7.35
N GLN A 7 -11.99 7.00 7.78
CA GLN A 7 -13.16 7.26 8.63
C GLN A 7 -14.47 6.96 7.91
N ALA A 8 -14.59 7.36 6.63
CA ALA A 8 -15.75 7.06 5.81
C ALA A 8 -15.93 5.54 5.62
N ALA A 9 -14.83 4.81 5.43
CA ALA A 9 -14.87 3.35 5.28
C ALA A 9 -15.37 2.61 6.53
N GLN A 10 -15.25 3.19 7.75
CA GLN A 10 -15.78 2.59 8.98
C GLN A 10 -17.32 2.46 8.95
N LEU A 11 -18.00 3.24 8.11
CA LEU A 11 -19.46 3.23 7.98
C LEU A 11 -19.95 2.20 6.94
N LEU A 12 -19.03 1.62 6.15
CA LEU A 12 -19.35 0.66 5.10
C LEU A 12 -19.45 -0.76 5.66
N LYS A 13 -20.28 -1.58 5.02
CA LYS A 13 -20.40 -3.01 5.35
C LYS A 13 -19.50 -3.84 4.44
N GLY A 14 -18.80 -4.79 5.03
CA GLY A 14 -17.90 -5.71 4.30
C GLY A 14 -16.49 -5.16 4.15
N PRO A 15 -15.59 -5.90 3.48
CA PRO A 15 -14.21 -5.49 3.28
C PRO A 15 -14.11 -4.28 2.35
N VAL A 16 -13.30 -3.29 2.74
CA VAL A 16 -12.94 -2.13 1.94
C VAL A 16 -11.47 -2.22 1.56
N PHE A 17 -11.18 -2.08 0.27
CA PHE A 17 -9.82 -2.11 -0.26
C PHE A 17 -9.31 -0.69 -0.45
N PHE A 18 -8.10 -0.43 0.03
CA PHE A 18 -7.40 0.83 -0.13
C PHE A 18 -6.22 0.61 -1.09
N ASP A 19 -6.13 1.44 -2.12
CA ASP A 19 -4.89 1.60 -2.89
C ASP A 19 -4.05 2.65 -2.17
N ARG A 20 -2.99 2.19 -1.50
CA ARG A 20 -2.12 2.96 -0.58
C ARG A 20 -2.77 3.30 0.77
N GLY A 21 -1.94 3.70 1.72
CA GLY A 21 -2.39 3.99 3.08
C GLY A 21 -1.46 4.91 3.86
N ILE A 22 -1.87 5.25 5.08
CA ILE A 22 -1.19 6.21 5.94
C ILE A 22 0.28 5.85 6.23
N PRO A 23 0.68 4.58 6.49
CA PRO A 23 2.10 4.24 6.68
C PRO A 23 3.00 4.67 5.52
N GLU A 24 2.56 4.46 4.27
CA GLU A 24 3.34 4.86 3.08
C GLU A 24 3.55 6.37 3.00
N CYS A 25 2.61 7.18 3.51
CA CYS A 25 2.76 8.64 3.49
C CYS A 25 4.02 9.07 4.26
N LEU A 26 4.41 8.35 5.31
CA LEU A 26 5.64 8.62 6.05
C LEU A 26 6.88 8.30 5.21
N ALA A 27 6.89 7.15 4.52
CA ALA A 27 7.96 6.82 3.59
C ALA A 27 8.10 7.89 2.50
N TRP A 28 6.98 8.36 1.96
CA TRP A 28 6.98 9.38 0.92
C TRP A 28 7.53 10.73 1.41
N LEU A 29 7.12 11.18 2.60
CA LEU A 29 7.63 12.42 3.19
C LEU A 29 9.14 12.34 3.43
N GLN A 30 9.62 11.20 3.93
CA GLN A 30 11.06 10.96 4.12
C GLN A 30 11.83 10.95 2.79
N LEU A 31 11.32 10.25 1.77
CA LEU A 31 11.92 10.23 0.43
C LEU A 31 11.93 11.61 -0.25
N SER A 32 11.02 12.50 0.15
CA SER A 32 10.88 13.84 -0.39
C SER A 32 11.63 14.91 0.42
N ASP A 33 12.43 14.51 1.41
CA ASP A 33 13.10 15.42 2.36
C ASP A 33 12.13 16.41 3.05
N VAL A 34 10.88 15.99 3.25
CA VAL A 34 9.87 16.78 3.97
C VAL A 34 9.89 16.40 5.45
N ALA A 35 10.07 17.41 6.31
CA ALA A 35 10.12 17.22 7.74
C ALA A 35 8.82 16.60 8.31
N LEU A 36 8.97 15.50 9.04
CA LEU A 36 7.86 14.87 9.75
C LEU A 36 7.43 15.74 10.94
N GLN A 37 6.12 15.95 11.06
CA GLN A 37 5.49 16.59 12.20
C GLN A 37 4.99 15.51 13.17
N PRO A 38 4.82 15.81 14.47
CA PRO A 38 4.38 14.82 15.46
C PRO A 38 3.10 14.08 15.05
N HIS A 39 2.10 14.81 14.51
CA HIS A 39 0.84 14.22 14.05
C HIS A 39 1.00 13.23 12.88
N HIS A 40 2.07 13.34 12.07
CA HIS A 40 2.38 12.35 11.05
C HIS A 40 2.76 11.02 11.69
N LEU A 41 3.56 11.04 12.77
CA LEU A 41 4.06 9.85 13.44
C LEU A 41 2.97 9.09 14.20
N GLU A 42 1.96 9.80 14.70
CA GLU A 42 0.84 9.21 15.44
C GLU A 42 -0.21 8.58 14.53
N ALA A 43 -0.41 9.12 13.32
CA ALA A 43 -1.49 8.71 12.43
C ALA A 43 -1.51 7.21 12.06
N PRO A 44 -0.39 6.54 11.74
CA PRO A 44 -0.39 5.10 11.44
C PRO A 44 -0.88 4.21 12.59
N ALA A 45 -0.72 4.66 13.83
CA ALA A 45 -1.18 3.94 15.01
C ALA A 45 -2.67 4.15 15.26
N LEU A 46 -3.19 5.35 14.97
CA LEU A 46 -4.60 5.72 15.17
C LEU A 46 -5.51 5.18 14.06
N TYR A 47 -5.05 5.18 12.82
CA TYR A 47 -5.85 4.84 11.64
C TYR A 47 -5.38 3.53 11.02
N ARG A 48 -5.60 2.44 11.76
CA ARG A 48 -5.17 1.09 11.38
C ARG A 48 -6.04 0.49 10.28
N TYR A 49 -5.38 -0.12 9.30
CA TYR A 49 -5.96 -1.07 8.35
C TYR A 49 -5.89 -2.52 8.86
N ALA A 50 -6.39 -3.46 8.05
CA ALA A 50 -6.18 -4.88 8.27
C ALA A 50 -4.69 -5.22 8.40
N SER A 51 -4.35 -6.17 9.29
CA SER A 51 -2.96 -6.51 9.62
C SER A 51 -2.10 -7.04 8.47
N THR A 52 -2.71 -7.46 7.34
CA THR A 52 -2.00 -7.90 6.14
C THR A 52 -2.16 -6.86 5.04
N VAL A 53 -1.04 -6.48 4.43
CA VAL A 53 -0.99 -5.59 3.27
C VAL A 53 -0.55 -6.39 2.06
N PHE A 54 -1.29 -6.26 0.97
CA PHE A 54 -0.91 -6.87 -0.31
C PHE A 54 0.12 -5.99 -1.02
N VAL A 55 1.20 -6.59 -1.48
CA VAL A 55 2.34 -5.88 -2.06
C VAL A 55 2.54 -6.33 -3.50
N ALA A 56 2.50 -5.39 -4.44
CA ALA A 56 2.89 -5.63 -5.82
C ALA A 56 4.39 -5.32 -5.96
N GLU A 57 5.19 -6.36 -6.18
CA GLU A 57 6.63 -6.17 -6.43
C GLU A 57 6.88 -5.54 -7.80
N PRO A 58 8.03 -4.85 -7.97
CA PRO A 58 8.54 -4.48 -9.28
C PRO A 58 8.49 -5.64 -10.27
N TRP A 59 7.83 -5.39 -11.40
CA TRP A 59 7.60 -6.38 -12.43
C TRP A 59 8.03 -5.84 -13.81
N PRO A 60 9.33 -5.98 -14.17
CA PRO A 60 9.86 -5.39 -15.40
C PRO A 60 9.21 -5.98 -16.66
N GLU A 61 8.83 -7.25 -16.65
CA GLU A 61 8.24 -7.95 -17.80
C GLU A 61 6.88 -7.38 -18.24
N ILE A 62 6.17 -6.64 -17.37
CA ILE A 62 4.90 -5.97 -17.70
C ILE A 62 4.98 -4.43 -17.57
N TYR A 63 6.16 -3.91 -17.23
CA TYR A 63 6.35 -2.47 -17.08
C TYR A 63 6.56 -1.85 -18.46
N VAL A 64 5.66 -0.94 -18.83
CA VAL A 64 5.77 -0.12 -20.02
C VAL A 64 5.55 1.32 -19.63
N GLN A 65 6.25 2.23 -20.31
CA GLN A 65 5.95 3.65 -20.15
C GLN A 65 4.73 4.00 -21.01
N ASP A 66 3.75 4.64 -20.39
CA ASP A 66 2.50 5.08 -21.03
C ASP A 66 2.07 6.44 -20.45
N ALA A 67 0.85 6.90 -20.76
CA ALA A 67 0.34 8.19 -20.30
C ALA A 67 0.34 8.31 -18.76
N GLU A 68 0.14 7.19 -18.05
CA GLU A 68 0.11 7.12 -16.59
C GLU A 68 1.50 6.81 -16.00
N ARG A 69 2.26 5.90 -16.65
CA ARG A 69 3.58 5.44 -16.23
C ARG A 69 4.68 6.17 -16.98
N GLN A 70 4.95 7.42 -16.59
CA GLN A 70 5.93 8.24 -17.30
C GLN A 70 7.38 8.02 -16.85
N ALA A 71 7.60 7.49 -15.66
CA ALA A 71 8.95 7.27 -15.10
C ALA A 71 9.66 6.06 -15.74
N SER A 72 10.99 6.07 -15.78
CA SER A 72 11.76 4.85 -16.06
C SER A 72 11.50 3.80 -14.98
N PHE A 73 11.68 2.52 -15.32
CA PHE A 73 11.52 1.42 -14.37
C PHE A 73 12.35 1.67 -13.10
N ASP A 74 13.65 1.98 -13.24
CA ASP A 74 14.54 2.27 -12.11
C ASP A 74 14.07 3.42 -11.23
N ARG A 75 13.40 4.43 -11.80
CA ARG A 75 12.86 5.53 -11.00
C ARG A 75 11.56 5.10 -10.30
N ALA A 76 10.70 4.36 -10.99
CA ALA A 76 9.43 3.88 -10.44
C ALA A 76 9.63 2.88 -9.30
N THR A 77 10.71 2.11 -9.31
CA THR A 77 11.00 1.08 -8.29
C THR A 77 11.67 1.62 -7.03
N ARG A 78 12.22 2.84 -7.04
CA ARG A 78 12.89 3.45 -5.88
C ARG A 78 12.02 3.53 -4.64
N SER A 79 10.71 3.69 -4.80
CA SER A 79 9.77 3.77 -3.67
C SER A 79 9.39 2.40 -3.12
N TYR A 80 9.70 1.30 -3.80
CA TYR A 80 9.27 -0.04 -3.40
C TYR A 80 9.72 -0.39 -1.97
N GLU A 81 11.03 -0.42 -1.72
CA GLU A 81 11.55 -0.84 -0.42
C GLU A 81 11.16 0.15 0.70
N PRO A 82 11.27 1.49 0.53
CA PRO A 82 10.81 2.43 1.55
C PRO A 82 9.33 2.28 1.90
N THR A 83 8.46 2.11 0.89
CA THR A 83 7.02 1.90 1.11
C THR A 83 6.78 0.61 1.91
N VAL A 84 7.37 -0.51 1.48
CA VAL A 84 7.21 -1.80 2.17
C VAL A 84 7.73 -1.72 3.60
N ASN A 85 8.89 -1.10 3.81
CA ASN A 85 9.50 -0.95 5.13
C ASN A 85 8.65 -0.09 6.06
N ALA A 86 7.95 0.95 5.57
CA ALA A 86 7.04 1.73 6.40
C ALA A 86 5.85 0.91 6.91
N TYR A 87 5.31 0.01 6.10
CA TYR A 87 4.27 -0.93 6.57
C TYR A 87 4.82 -1.92 7.59
N VAL A 88 6.00 -2.51 7.35
CA VAL A 88 6.63 -3.44 8.29
C VAL A 88 6.94 -2.75 9.63
N ALA A 89 7.51 -1.54 9.59
CA ALA A 89 7.82 -0.73 10.77
C ALA A 89 6.54 -0.34 11.55
N ALA A 90 5.42 -0.15 10.85
CA ALA A 90 4.11 0.04 11.46
C ALA A 90 3.47 -1.28 11.93
N GLY A 91 4.16 -2.42 11.90
CA GLY A 91 3.68 -3.71 12.43
C GLY A 91 2.66 -4.41 11.53
N TYR A 92 2.70 -4.18 10.22
CA TYR A 92 1.91 -4.96 9.25
C TYR A 92 2.69 -6.18 8.77
N SER A 93 1.96 -7.26 8.46
CA SER A 93 2.48 -8.39 7.68
C SER A 93 2.31 -8.10 6.19
N THR A 94 3.31 -8.40 5.37
CA THR A 94 3.23 -8.24 3.93
C THR A 94 2.83 -9.54 3.24
N CYS A 95 2.04 -9.43 2.19
CA CYS A 95 1.65 -10.54 1.33
C CYS A 95 1.96 -10.16 -0.12
N ILE A 96 3.04 -10.71 -0.66
CA ILE A 96 3.43 -10.45 -2.05
C ILE A 96 2.38 -11.04 -2.99
N LEU A 97 1.94 -10.24 -3.95
CA LEU A 97 1.03 -10.67 -4.99
C LEU A 97 1.76 -11.52 -6.02
N PRO A 98 1.19 -12.66 -6.45
CA PRO A 98 1.80 -13.48 -7.49
C PRO A 98 1.88 -12.72 -8.81
N LYS A 99 2.97 -12.95 -9.57
CA LYS A 99 3.19 -12.41 -10.92
C LYS A 99 2.40 -13.21 -11.96
N VAL A 100 1.08 -13.11 -11.87
CA VAL A 100 0.09 -13.82 -12.70
C VAL A 100 -0.90 -12.83 -13.31
N SER A 101 -1.93 -13.31 -14.01
CA SER A 101 -2.95 -12.44 -14.60
C SER A 101 -3.69 -11.61 -13.54
N VAL A 102 -4.35 -10.53 -13.99
CA VAL A 102 -5.16 -9.68 -13.11
C VAL A 102 -6.26 -10.51 -12.43
N GLN A 103 -6.92 -11.39 -13.18
CA GLN A 103 -8.01 -12.24 -12.70
C GLN A 103 -7.53 -13.18 -11.59
N GLU A 104 -6.36 -13.80 -11.75
CA GLU A 104 -5.77 -14.68 -10.74
C GLU A 104 -5.35 -13.91 -9.48
N ARG A 105 -4.81 -12.68 -9.61
CA ARG A 105 -4.49 -11.85 -8.44
C ARG A 105 -5.74 -11.43 -7.66
N VAL A 106 -6.83 -11.10 -8.35
CA VAL A 106 -8.11 -10.79 -7.71
C VAL A 106 -8.62 -11.99 -6.92
N ALA A 107 -8.62 -13.19 -7.52
CA ALA A 107 -9.01 -14.41 -6.83
C ALA A 107 -8.14 -14.68 -5.59
N PHE A 108 -6.82 -14.55 -5.72
CA PHE A 108 -5.84 -14.70 -4.64
C PHE A 108 -6.09 -13.73 -3.45
N ILE A 109 -6.42 -12.48 -3.74
CA ILE A 109 -6.72 -11.46 -2.72
C ILE A 109 -8.04 -11.80 -2.00
N LEU A 110 -9.10 -12.08 -2.76
CA LEU A 110 -10.43 -12.36 -2.21
C LEU A 110 -10.44 -13.62 -1.34
N GLU A 111 -9.71 -14.67 -1.75
CA GLU A 111 -9.54 -15.88 -0.96
C GLU A 111 -8.90 -15.59 0.42
N ARG A 112 -7.83 -14.78 0.45
CA ARG A 112 -7.13 -14.40 1.69
C ARG A 112 -7.95 -13.49 2.59
N VAL A 113 -8.78 -12.64 2.00
CA VAL A 113 -9.70 -11.79 2.76
C VAL A 113 -10.82 -12.63 3.36
N ALA A 114 -11.36 -13.60 2.62
CA ALA A 114 -12.40 -14.51 3.11
C ALA A 114 -11.90 -15.49 4.17
N SER A 115 -10.62 -15.90 4.12
CA SER A 115 -10.02 -16.82 5.09
C SER A 115 -9.70 -16.18 6.45
N ARG A 116 -9.75 -14.84 6.55
CA ARG A 116 -9.65 -14.12 7.83
C ARG A 116 -10.98 -14.25 8.57
N LYS A 117 -11.04 -15.19 9.53
CA LYS A 117 -12.10 -15.23 10.55
C LYS A 117 -11.76 -14.33 11.72
#